data_AF-A0A4Z0V0V9-F1
#
_entry.id   AF-A0A4Z0V0V9-F1
#
_cell.length_a   1.000
_cell.length_b   1.000
_cell.length_c   1.000
_cell.angle_alpha   90.00
_cell.angle_beta   90.00
_cell.angle_gamma   90.00
#
_symmetry.space_group_name_H-M   'P 1'
#
loop_
_entity.id
_entity.type
_entity.pdbx_description
1 polymer ?
#
loop_
_entity_poly.entity_id
_entity_poly.type
_entity_poly.pdbx_seq_one_letter_code
_entity_poly.pdbx_strand_id
1 'polypeptide(L)'
;MTPNETKLQNLRNYLDTLIGEYREAISSSVREMEKFNISPEDFRKESVSLNVAAFTLGYLNLAKEVSEKSDYKTTENYIRFHKHQIETKTIGEAGVITLAQNATISALSTIIDLYLDK
;
A
#
# COMPACT_ATOMS: atom_id res chain seq x y z
N MET A 1 26.79 9.89 2.77
CA MET A 1 25.34 10.02 2.98
C MET A 1 25.08 10.55 4.38
N THR A 2 24.19 11.51 4.54
CA THR A 2 23.68 11.96 5.83
C THR A 2 22.78 10.88 6.46
N PRO A 3 22.50 10.97 7.78
CA PRO A 3 21.54 10.06 8.41
C PRO A 3 20.17 10.08 7.72
N ASN A 4 19.68 11.26 7.34
CA ASN A 4 18.40 11.40 6.65
C ASN A 4 18.43 10.83 5.22
N GLU A 5 19.53 10.98 4.49
CA GLU A 5 19.70 10.32 3.17
C GLU A 5 19.70 8.79 3.30
N THR A 6 20.29 8.26 4.37
CA THR A 6 20.29 6.82 4.65
C THR A 6 18.90 6.32 5.02
N LYS A 7 18.18 7.03 5.88
CA LYS A 7 16.79 6.72 6.22
C LYS A 7 15.89 6.75 4.98
N LEU A 8 16.03 7.78 4.13
CA LEU A 8 15.28 7.90 2.90
C LEU A 8 15.59 6.78 1.90
N GLN A 9 16.86 6.37 1.77
CA GLN A 9 17.22 5.25 0.91
C GLN A 9 16.64 3.93 1.42
N ASN A 10 16.71 3.67 2.73
CA ASN A 10 16.12 2.48 3.33
C ASN A 10 14.59 2.44 3.14
N LEU A 11 13.93 3.58 3.33
CA LEU A 11 12.50 3.73 3.04
C LEU A 11 12.18 3.44 1.56
N ARG A 12 12.95 3.99 0.63
CA ARG A 12 12.78 3.75 -0.82
C ARG A 12 12.92 2.28 -1.18
N ASN A 13 13.92 1.60 -0.62
CA ASN A 13 14.14 0.17 -0.84
C ASN A 13 12.96 -0.65 -0.31
N TYR A 14 12.45 -0.30 0.87
CA TYR A 14 11.30 -0.98 1.44
C TYR A 14 10.01 -0.74 0.65
N LEU A 15 9.80 0.49 0.16
CA LEU A 15 8.70 0.80 -0.76
C LEU A 15 8.79 -0.04 -2.04
N ASP A 16 9.98 -0.25 -2.61
CA ASP A 16 10.16 -1.11 -3.79
C ASP A 16 9.77 -2.56 -3.49
N THR A 17 10.16 -3.09 -2.32
CA THR A 17 9.77 -4.43 -1.88
C THR A 17 8.24 -4.55 -1.78
N LEU A 18 7.59 -3.65 -1.03
CA LEU A 18 6.13 -3.68 -0.86
C LEU A 18 5.41 -3.52 -2.20
N ILE A 19 5.85 -2.60 -3.06
CA ILE A 19 5.29 -2.44 -4.41
C ILE A 19 5.40 -3.73 -5.22
N GLY A 20 6.52 -4.45 -5.12
CA GLY A 20 6.73 -5.75 -5.73
C GLY A 20 5.71 -6.78 -5.24
N GLU A 21 5.56 -6.93 -3.92
CA GLU A 21 4.62 -7.86 -3.30
C GLU A 21 3.17 -7.59 -3.73
N TYR A 22 2.74 -6.33 -3.73
CA TYR A 22 1.39 -5.96 -4.15
C TYR A 22 1.16 -6.15 -5.66
N ARG A 23 2.18 -5.97 -6.50
CA ARG A 23 2.10 -6.32 -7.94
C ARG A 23 1.97 -7.82 -8.17
N GLU A 24 2.68 -8.62 -7.38
CA GLU A 24 2.58 -10.08 -7.41
C GLU A 24 1.20 -10.54 -6.96
N ALA A 25 0.65 -9.95 -5.89
CA ALA A 25 -0.71 -10.23 -5.42
C ALA A 25 -1.75 -9.94 -6.50
N ILE A 26 -1.67 -8.78 -7.16
CA ILE A 26 -2.55 -8.43 -8.30
C ILE A 26 -2.42 -9.47 -9.42
N SER A 27 -1.19 -9.80 -9.83
CA SER A 27 -0.94 -10.74 -10.91
C SER A 27 -1.48 -12.13 -10.58
N SER A 28 -1.36 -12.55 -9.33
CA SER A 28 -1.85 -13.84 -8.83
C SER A 28 -3.37 -13.87 -8.85
N SER A 29 -4.06 -12.86 -8.30
CA SER A 29 -5.52 -12.81 -8.33
C SER A 29 -6.08 -12.78 -9.76
N VAL A 30 -5.46 -12.04 -10.68
CA VAL A 30 -5.89 -12.05 -12.10
C VAL A 30 -5.75 -13.45 -12.70
N ARG A 31 -4.61 -14.13 -12.49
CA ARG A 31 -4.40 -15.50 -13.00
C ARG A 31 -5.41 -16.49 -12.45
N GLU A 32 -5.76 -16.36 -11.17
CA GLU A 32 -6.77 -17.20 -10.54
C GLU A 32 -8.15 -16.94 -11.16
N MET A 33 -8.53 -15.67 -11.34
CA MET A 33 -9.78 -15.26 -11.99
C MET A 33 -9.92 -15.72 -13.44
N GLU A 34 -8.81 -15.90 -14.15
CA GLU A 34 -8.77 -16.37 -15.54
C GLU A 34 -8.93 -17.90 -15.68
N LYS A 35 -8.94 -18.66 -14.57
CA LYS A 35 -9.16 -20.11 -14.62
C LYS A 35 -10.53 -20.44 -15.19
N PHE A 36 -10.55 -21.30 -16.22
CA PHE A 36 -11.76 -21.68 -16.95
C PHE A 36 -12.88 -22.28 -16.07
N ASN A 37 -12.51 -22.95 -14.97
CA ASN A 37 -13.42 -23.63 -14.05
C ASN A 37 -13.58 -22.91 -12.69
N ILE A 38 -13.24 -21.62 -12.59
CA ILE A 38 -13.40 -20.87 -11.35
C ILE A 38 -14.88 -20.82 -10.93
N SER A 39 -15.15 -21.04 -9.65
CA SER A 39 -16.50 -20.90 -9.11
C SER A 39 -16.87 -19.41 -8.96
N PRO A 40 -18.16 -19.04 -9.01
CA PRO A 40 -18.58 -17.66 -8.75
C PRO A 40 -18.16 -17.14 -7.36
N GLU A 41 -18.02 -18.03 -6.37
CA GLU A 41 -17.56 -17.66 -5.04
C GLU A 41 -16.06 -17.31 -5.04
N ASP A 42 -15.24 -18.15 -5.65
CA ASP A 42 -13.80 -17.93 -5.72
C ASP A 42 -13.46 -16.72 -6.59
N PHE A 43 -14.20 -16.51 -7.68
CA PHE A 43 -14.06 -15.29 -8.49
C PHE A 43 -14.33 -14.03 -7.67
N ARG A 44 -15.34 -14.04 -6.80
CA ARG A 44 -15.61 -12.90 -5.90
C ARG A 44 -14.50 -12.71 -4.87
N LYS A 45 -13.97 -13.78 -4.28
CA LYS A 45 -12.85 -13.71 -3.33
C LYS A 45 -11.62 -13.08 -3.99
N GLU A 46 -11.24 -13.57 -5.18
CA GLU A 46 -10.10 -13.03 -5.92
C GLU A 46 -10.34 -11.60 -6.40
N SER A 47 -11.58 -11.25 -6.77
CA SER A 47 -11.93 -9.87 -7.08
C SER A 47 -11.79 -8.93 -5.88
N VAL A 48 -12.11 -9.38 -4.66
CA VAL A 48 -11.85 -8.61 -3.43
C VAL A 48 -10.34 -8.46 -3.20
N SER A 49 -9.57 -9.55 -3.29
CA SER A 49 -8.12 -9.54 -3.14
C SER A 49 -7.45 -8.58 -4.14
N LEU A 50 -7.85 -8.65 -5.41
CA LEU A 50 -7.41 -7.77 -6.47
C LEU A 50 -7.68 -6.29 -6.14
N ASN A 51 -8.90 -5.97 -5.73
CA ASN A 51 -9.29 -4.59 -5.40
C ASN A 51 -8.50 -4.05 -4.19
N VAL A 52 -8.32 -4.86 -3.15
CA VAL A 52 -7.50 -4.51 -1.99
C VAL A 52 -6.07 -4.23 -2.42
N ALA A 53 -5.47 -5.14 -3.20
CA ALA A 53 -4.09 -5.01 -3.62
C ALA A 53 -3.87 -3.81 -4.55
N ALA A 54 -4.76 -3.60 -5.52
CA ALA A 54 -4.69 -2.46 -6.44
C ALA A 54 -4.83 -1.11 -5.73
N PHE A 55 -5.75 -1.02 -4.77
CA PHE A 55 -5.95 0.20 -4.00
C PHE A 55 -4.72 0.54 -3.15
N THR A 56 -4.18 -0.42 -2.41
CA THR A 56 -2.97 -0.20 -1.59
C THR A 56 -1.76 0.12 -2.47
N LEU A 57 -1.59 -0.58 -3.59
CA LEU A 57 -0.51 -0.31 -4.55
C LEU A 57 -0.54 1.14 -5.07
N GLY A 58 -1.72 1.72 -5.28
CA GLY A 58 -1.87 3.12 -5.67
C GLY A 58 -1.18 4.09 -4.70
N TYR A 59 -1.44 3.93 -3.40
CA TYR A 59 -0.82 4.77 -2.36
C TYR A 59 0.68 4.53 -2.23
N LEU A 60 1.14 3.29 -2.35
CA LEU A 60 2.57 2.96 -2.27
C LEU A 60 3.35 3.58 -3.43
N ASN A 61 2.82 3.52 -4.66
CA ASN A 61 3.46 4.18 -5.81
C ASN A 61 3.56 5.69 -5.63
N LEU A 62 2.52 6.35 -5.10
CA LEU A 62 2.57 7.78 -4.83
C LEU A 62 3.59 8.13 -3.73
N ALA A 63 3.65 7.34 -2.66
CA ALA A 63 4.66 7.50 -1.62
C ALA A 63 6.07 7.32 -2.20
N LYS A 64 6.28 6.36 -3.10
CA LYS A 64 7.54 6.15 -3.82
C LYS A 64 7.89 7.37 -4.68
N GLU A 65 6.96 7.86 -5.48
CA GLU A 65 7.18 9.04 -6.33
C GLU A 65 7.59 10.27 -5.51
N VAL A 66 6.88 10.54 -4.40
CA VAL A 66 7.23 11.63 -3.48
C VAL A 66 8.62 11.40 -2.89
N SER A 67 8.91 10.16 -2.48
CA SER A 67 10.21 9.81 -1.91
C SER A 67 11.36 10.05 -2.87
N GLU A 68 11.18 9.90 -4.19
CA GLU A 68 12.21 10.13 -5.20
C GLU A 68 12.47 11.61 -5.46
N LYS A 69 11.44 12.45 -5.27
CA LYS A 69 11.45 13.88 -5.62
C LYS A 69 11.70 14.81 -4.43
N SER A 70 11.67 14.29 -3.21
CA SER A 70 11.71 15.11 -2.00
C SER A 70 12.67 14.57 -0.94
N ASP A 71 12.88 15.37 0.11
CA ASP A 71 13.68 14.97 1.26
C ASP A 71 12.93 14.00 2.19
N TYR A 72 13.66 13.48 3.17
CA TYR A 72 13.14 12.54 4.15
C TYR A 72 11.92 13.07 4.91
N LYS A 73 11.96 14.34 5.35
CA LYS A 73 10.90 14.91 6.20
C LYS A 73 9.62 15.14 5.41
N THR A 74 9.74 15.59 4.17
CA THR A 74 8.63 15.77 3.24
C THR A 74 7.96 14.43 2.94
N THR A 75 8.77 13.40 2.66
CA THR A 75 8.28 12.02 2.43
C THR A 75 7.58 11.46 3.66
N GLU A 76 8.18 11.62 4.85
CA GLU A 76 7.59 11.21 6.12
C GLU A 76 6.21 11.87 6.33
N ASN A 77 6.14 13.19 6.20
CA ASN A 77 4.92 13.95 6.40
C ASN A 77 3.83 13.52 5.40
N TYR A 78 4.20 13.26 4.15
CA TYR A 78 3.29 12.74 3.13
C TYR A 78 2.67 11.41 3.55
N ILE A 79 3.50 10.44 3.96
CA ILE A 79 3.04 9.10 4.39
C ILE A 79 2.11 9.21 5.60
N ARG A 80 2.49 9.98 6.62
CA ARG A 80 1.67 10.19 7.82
C ARG A 80 0.34 10.88 7.50
N PHE A 81 0.36 11.90 6.66
CA PHE A 81 -0.84 12.62 6.24
C PHE A 81 -1.83 11.67 5.54
N HIS A 82 -1.36 10.89 4.57
CA HIS A 82 -2.23 9.97 3.84
C HIS A 82 -2.78 8.85 4.72
N LYS A 83 -1.97 8.28 5.62
CA LYS A 83 -2.47 7.35 6.63
C LYS A 83 -3.60 7.99 7.44
N HIS A 84 -3.36 9.18 7.99
CA HIS A 84 -4.36 9.88 8.81
C HIS A 84 -5.65 10.21 8.02
N GLN A 85 -5.53 10.63 6.76
CA GLN A 85 -6.70 10.86 5.90
C GLN A 85 -7.52 9.58 5.74
N ILE A 86 -6.87 8.45 5.45
CA ILE A 86 -7.58 7.16 5.32
C ILE A 86 -8.19 6.76 6.67
N GLU A 87 -7.52 6.95 7.80
CA GLU A 87 -8.07 6.60 9.12
C GLU A 87 -9.29 7.44 9.50
N THR A 88 -9.31 8.73 9.14
CA THR A 88 -10.35 9.66 9.60
C THR A 88 -11.53 9.81 8.66
N LYS A 89 -11.34 9.55 7.36
CA LYS A 89 -12.40 9.71 6.35
C LYS A 89 -13.22 8.45 6.10
N THR A 90 -12.90 7.36 6.79
CA THR A 90 -13.46 6.02 6.52
C THR A 90 -14.25 5.45 7.69
N ILE A 91 -14.36 6.23 8.77
CA ILE A 91 -15.16 5.88 9.95
C ILE A 91 -16.64 5.86 9.55
N GLY A 92 -17.24 4.66 9.53
CA GLY A 92 -18.69 4.47 9.46
C GLY A 92 -19.24 3.90 8.14
N GLU A 93 -18.40 3.63 7.14
CA GLU A 93 -18.87 3.01 5.88
C GLU A 93 -18.62 1.49 5.88
N ALA A 94 -19.67 0.71 5.63
CA ALA A 94 -19.58 -0.73 5.45
C ALA A 94 -19.35 -1.05 3.96
N GLY A 95 -18.21 -1.67 3.61
CA GLY A 95 -17.99 -2.16 2.24
C GLY A 95 -16.58 -2.69 1.95
N VAL A 96 -16.37 -3.15 0.71
CA VAL A 96 -15.05 -3.57 0.19
C VAL A 96 -14.02 -2.45 0.28
N ILE A 97 -14.49 -1.20 0.18
CA ILE A 97 -13.69 0.02 0.39
C ILE A 97 -13.01 -0.01 1.77
N THR A 98 -13.70 -0.48 2.83
CA THR A 98 -13.15 -0.59 4.18
C THR A 98 -11.98 -1.59 4.27
N LEU A 99 -12.04 -2.71 3.55
CA LEU A 99 -10.94 -3.70 3.53
C LEU A 99 -9.69 -3.14 2.85
N ALA A 100 -9.87 -2.50 1.70
CA ALA A 100 -8.78 -1.87 0.96
C ALA A 100 -8.13 -0.71 1.76
N GLN A 101 -8.96 0.07 2.44
CA GLN A 101 -8.51 1.14 3.34
C GLN A 101 -7.74 0.58 4.53
N ASN A 102 -8.24 -0.47 5.20
CA ASN A 102 -7.56 -1.10 6.32
C ASN A 102 -6.20 -1.71 5.92
N ALA A 103 -6.14 -2.39 4.77
CA ALA A 103 -4.88 -2.91 4.23
C ALA A 103 -3.88 -1.77 3.96
N THR A 104 -4.36 -0.67 3.39
CA THR A 104 -3.52 0.51 3.11
C THR A 104 -3.03 1.17 4.40
N ILE A 105 -3.90 1.33 5.40
CA ILE A 105 -3.51 1.83 6.73
C ILE A 105 -2.42 0.93 7.32
N SER A 106 -2.61 -0.40 7.28
CA SER A 106 -1.63 -1.36 7.81
C SER A 106 -0.27 -1.25 7.10
N ALA A 107 -0.26 -1.13 5.77
CA ALA A 107 0.98 -0.94 5.01
C ALA A 107 1.69 0.37 5.38
N LEU A 108 0.95 1.48 5.48
CA LEU A 108 1.51 2.78 5.85
C LEU A 108 1.99 2.82 7.31
N SER A 109 1.26 2.19 8.24
CA SER A 109 1.69 2.03 9.64
C SER A 109 3.02 1.28 9.72
N THR A 110 3.15 0.17 8.98
CA THR A 110 4.38 -0.63 8.96
C THR A 110 5.56 0.20 8.47
N ILE A 111 5.37 1.03 7.44
CA ILE A 111 6.40 1.97 6.97
C ILE A 111 6.80 2.96 8.07
N ILE A 112 5.81 3.52 8.78
CA ILE A 112 6.05 4.49 9.85
C ILE A 112 6.86 3.86 10.98
N ASP A 113 6.43 2.71 11.49
CA ASP A 113 7.05 2.04 12.63
C ASP A 113 8.50 1.62 12.34
N LEU A 114 8.75 1.13 11.11
CA LEU A 114 10.06 0.61 10.74
C LEU A 114 11.09 1.69 10.40
N TYR A 115 10.64 2.81 9.82
CA TYR A 115 11.54 3.77 9.18
C TYR A 115 11.33 5.23 9.59
N LEU A 116 10.17 5.61 10.15
CA LEU A 116 9.82 7.01 10.40
C LEU A 116 9.78 7.39 11.89
N ASP A 117 9.56 6.43 12.79
CA ASP A 117 9.60 6.63 14.25
C ASP A 117 10.96 6.29 14.90
N LYS A 118 11.98 6.00 14.08
CA LYS A 118 13.40 5.81 14.47
C LYS A 118 14.25 7.00 14.05
#